data_AF-A0A0P7DWB1-F1
#
_entry.id   AF-A0A0P7DWB1-F1
#
_cell.length_a   1.000
_cell.length_b   1.000
_cell.length_c   1.000
_cell.angle_alpha   90.00
_cell.angle_beta   90.00
_cell.angle_gamma   90.00
#
_symmetry.space_group_name_H-M   'P 1'
#
loop_
_entity.id
_entity.type
_entity.pdbx_description
1 polymer ?
#
loop_
_entity_poly.entity_id
_entity_poly.type
_entity_poly.pdbx_seq_one_letter_code
_entity_poly.pdbx_strand_id
1 'polypeptide(L)'
;MSDAPPSTSRLDPLHGVTLKALLTWLVDHYGFETLGELIPINCFLSDPSINSSLKFLRRTPWARAKVEALYIQTADRYLHD
;
A
#
# COMPACT_ATOMS: atom_id res chain seq x y z
N MET A 1 -41.83 -4.53 -12.08
CA MET A 1 -40.63 -5.38 -12.14
C MET A 1 -39.47 -4.42 -12.35
N SER A 2 -38.85 -3.99 -11.26
CA SER A 2 -37.81 -2.97 -11.26
C SER A 2 -36.46 -3.67 -11.17
N ASP A 3 -35.84 -3.95 -12.31
CA ASP A 3 -34.43 -4.32 -12.35
C ASP A 3 -33.61 -3.03 -12.20
N ALA A 4 -33.13 -2.79 -10.98
CA ALA A 4 -32.05 -1.84 -10.74
C ALA A 4 -30.75 -2.44 -11.32
N PRO A 5 -29.88 -1.65 -11.98
CA PRO A 5 -28.62 -2.16 -12.49
C PRO A 5 -27.75 -2.67 -11.33
N PRO A 6 -26.93 -3.71 -11.54
CA PRO A 6 -26.03 -4.20 -10.50
C PRO A 6 -25.08 -3.06 -10.14
N SER A 7 -25.16 -2.61 -8.89
CA SER A 7 -24.24 -1.64 -8.31
C SER A 7 -22.82 -2.09 -8.62
N THR A 8 -22.11 -1.28 -9.40
CA THR A 8 -20.71 -1.46 -9.76
C THR A 8 -19.96 -1.93 -8.53
N SER A 9 -19.58 -3.20 -8.54
CA SER A 9 -18.83 -3.84 -7.48
C SER A 9 -17.53 -3.05 -7.35
N ARG A 10 -17.51 -2.16 -6.36
CA ARG A 10 -16.35 -1.44 -5.85
C ARG A 10 -15.23 -2.47 -5.74
N LEU A 11 -14.35 -2.50 -6.74
CA LEU A 11 -13.24 -3.44 -6.83
C LEU A 11 -12.48 -3.34 -5.51
N ASP A 12 -12.52 -4.39 -4.69
CA ASP A 12 -11.75 -4.45 -3.45
C ASP A 12 -10.29 -4.15 -3.83
N PRO A 13 -9.72 -2.98 -3.46
CA PRO A 13 -8.41 -2.56 -3.96
C PRO A 13 -7.26 -3.44 -3.45
N LEU A 14 -7.59 -4.39 -2.56
CA LEU A 14 -6.70 -5.38 -1.98
C LEU A 14 -6.91 -6.80 -2.53
N HIS A 15 -7.93 -7.06 -3.35
CA HIS A 15 -8.20 -8.44 -3.78
C HIS A 15 -7.07 -8.95 -4.69
N GLY A 16 -6.19 -9.78 -4.13
CA GLY A 16 -5.04 -10.35 -4.83
C GLY A 16 -3.77 -9.50 -4.83
N VAL A 17 -3.73 -8.37 -4.10
CA VAL A 17 -2.51 -7.54 -4.05
C VAL A 17 -1.50 -8.14 -3.06
N THR A 18 -0.34 -8.52 -3.57
CA THR A 18 0.76 -9.01 -2.72
C THR A 18 1.46 -7.85 -2.00
N LEU A 19 2.07 -8.13 -0.85
CA LEU A 19 2.89 -7.13 -0.13
C LEU A 19 3.99 -6.51 -1.01
N LYS A 20 4.54 -7.27 -1.95
CA LYS A 20 5.50 -6.75 -2.94
C LYS A 20 4.85 -5.76 -3.89
N ALA A 21 3.73 -6.12 -4.50
CA ALA A 21 3.03 -5.24 -5.43
C ALA A 21 2.59 -3.94 -4.76
N LEU A 22 2.02 -4.04 -3.56
CA LEU A 22 1.61 -2.90 -2.74
C LEU A 22 2.78 -1.95 -2.41
N LEU A 23 3.89 -2.51 -1.92
CA LEU A 23 5.06 -1.70 -1.58
C LEU A 23 5.68 -1.06 -2.82
N THR A 24 5.79 -1.81 -3.92
CA THR A 24 6.30 -1.27 -5.19
C THR A 24 5.44 -0.10 -5.66
N TRP A 25 4.12 -0.24 -5.64
CA TRP A 25 3.21 0.84 -6.02
C TRP A 25 3.37 2.09 -5.14
N LEU A 26 3.48 1.91 -3.82
CA LEU A 26 3.72 3.02 -2.89
C LEU A 26 5.05 3.71 -3.15
N VAL A 27 6.11 2.95 -3.45
CA VAL A 27 7.44 3.50 -3.77
C VAL A 27 7.41 4.23 -5.11
N ASP A 28 6.72 3.70 -6.12
CA ASP A 28 6.56 4.37 -7.42
C ASP A 28 5.74 5.67 -7.30
N HIS A 29 4.79 5.70 -6.37
CA HIS A 29 3.92 6.86 -6.14
C HIS A 29 4.57 7.97 -5.28
N TYR A 30 5.24 7.59 -4.18
CA TYR A 30 5.78 8.53 -3.19
C TYR A 30 7.31 8.63 -3.18
N GLY A 31 8.01 7.57 -3.58
CA GLY A 31 9.44 7.42 -3.31
C GLY A 31 9.74 7.03 -1.86
N PHE A 32 10.94 6.52 -1.62
CA PHE A 32 11.36 6.07 -0.28
C PHE A 32 11.50 7.21 0.74
N GLU A 33 11.88 8.40 0.29
CA GLU A 33 12.05 9.57 1.15
C GLU A 33 10.73 9.94 1.83
N THR A 34 9.67 10.18 1.04
CA THR A 34 8.34 10.47 1.55
C THR A 34 7.75 9.31 2.34
N LEU A 35 8.00 8.06 1.94
CA LEU A 35 7.59 6.90 2.74
C LEU A 35 8.29 6.86 4.11
N GLY A 36 9.54 7.31 4.20
CA GLY A 36 10.27 7.45 5.47
C GLY A 36 9.70 8.53 6.37
N GLU A 37 9.15 9.61 5.82
CA GLU A 37 8.43 10.64 6.57
C GLU A 37 7.08 10.14 7.09
N LEU A 38 6.32 9.45 6.22
CA LEU A 38 4.99 8.91 6.56
C LEU A 38 5.09 7.72 7.52
N ILE A 39 6.10 6.87 7.35
CA ILE A 39 6.33 5.64 8.11
C ILE A 39 7.81 5.63 8.51
N PRO A 40 8.17 6.23 9.66
CA PRO A 40 9.57 6.36 10.09
C PRO A 40 10.14 5.01 10.55
N ILE A 41 10.58 4.21 9.59
CA ILE A 41 11.25 2.92 9.79
C ILE A 41 12.61 2.91 9.10
N ASN A 42 13.60 2.28 9.74
CA ASN A 42 14.99 2.30 9.28
C ASN A 42 15.18 1.78 7.85
N CYS A 43 14.35 0.83 7.39
CA CYS A 43 14.49 0.28 6.03
C CYS A 43 14.08 1.27 4.92
N PHE A 44 13.39 2.37 5.22
CA PHE A 44 13.13 3.44 4.25
C PHE A 44 14.17 4.56 4.32
N LEU A 45 14.86 4.72 5.46
CA LEU A 45 15.79 5.82 5.71
C LEU A 45 17.26 5.48 5.41
N SER A 46 17.70 4.25 5.70
CA SER A 46 19.14 3.90 5.71
C SER A 46 19.59 2.94 4.60
N ASP A 47 18.69 2.08 4.10
CA ASP A 47 18.97 1.15 2.99
C ASP A 47 17.69 0.96 2.16
N PRO A 48 17.18 2.04 1.54
CA PRO A 48 15.91 2.03 0.83
C PRO A 48 16.00 1.13 -0.40
N SER A 49 15.38 -0.06 -0.31
CA SER A 49 15.19 -0.95 -1.45
C SER A 49 13.95 -1.83 -1.24
N ILE A 50 13.33 -2.26 -2.34
CA ILE A 50 12.17 -3.16 -2.26
C ILE A 50 12.53 -4.45 -1.51
N ASN A 51 13.71 -5.01 -1.73
CA ASN A 51 14.11 -6.28 -1.12
C ASN A 51 14.38 -6.15 0.39
N SER A 52 15.12 -5.11 0.82
CA SER A 52 15.42 -4.84 2.23
C SER A 52 14.13 -4.54 3.00
N SER A 53 13.26 -3.70 2.43
CA SER A 53 11.94 -3.40 2.99
C SER A 53 11.07 -4.65 3.11
N LEU A 54 10.95 -5.49 2.08
CA LEU A 54 10.15 -6.72 2.17
C LEU A 54 10.67 -7.69 3.24
N LYS A 55 11.99 -7.84 3.35
CA LYS A 55 12.59 -8.67 4.40
C LYS A 55 12.25 -8.12 5.79
N PHE A 56 12.28 -6.80 5.97
CA PHE A 56 11.90 -6.13 7.21
C PHE A 56 10.41 -6.28 7.52
N LEU A 57 9.52 -5.94 6.59
CA LEU A 57 8.07 -6.02 6.74
C LEU A 57 7.57 -7.46 6.96
N ARG A 58 8.32 -8.47 6.48
CA ARG A 58 8.04 -9.88 6.81
C ARG A 58 8.24 -10.20 8.29
N ARG A 59 9.24 -9.59 8.92
CA ARG A 59 9.63 -9.86 10.32
C ARG A 59 9.02 -8.86 11.32
N THR A 60 8.47 -7.76 10.84
CA THR A 60 7.94 -6.67 11.66
C THR A 60 6.46 -6.41 11.31
N PRO A 61 5.51 -7.16 11.90
CA PRO A 61 4.09 -7.09 11.50
C PRO A 61 3.46 -5.71 11.66
N TRP A 62 3.78 -4.98 12.74
CA TRP A 62 3.22 -3.64 12.95
C TRP A 62 3.64 -2.65 11.86
N ALA A 63 4.85 -2.78 11.31
CA ALA A 63 5.32 -1.93 10.23
C ALA A 63 4.62 -2.28 8.92
N ARG A 64 4.39 -3.58 8.66
CA ARG A 64 3.58 -4.02 7.52
C ARG A 64 2.18 -3.45 7.57
N ALA A 65 1.51 -3.53 8.71
CA ALA A 65 0.16 -3.00 8.88
C ALA A 65 0.09 -1.50 8.58
N LYS A 66 1.11 -0.71 8.94
CA LYS A 66 1.19 0.72 8.58
C LYS A 66 1.33 0.93 7.07
N VAL A 67 2.16 0.14 6.40
CA VAL A 67 2.34 0.22 4.94
C VAL A 67 1.06 -0.18 4.20
N GLU A 68 0.39 -1.24 4.64
CA GLU A 68 -0.91 -1.67 4.11
C GLU A 68 -1.99 -0.60 4.31
N ALA A 69 -2.08 0.00 5.51
CA ALA A 69 -3.01 1.08 5.80
C ALA A 69 -2.76 2.32 4.92
N LEU A 70 -1.50 2.69 4.71
CA LEU A 70 -1.15 3.80 3.82
C LEU A 70 -1.58 3.52 2.37
N TYR A 71 -1.37 2.29 1.88
CA TYR A 71 -1.85 1.90 0.55
C TYR A 71 -3.37 2.02 0.42
N ILE A 72 -4.13 1.52 1.39
CA ILE A 72 -5.60 1.61 1.37
C ILE A 72 -6.03 3.08 1.33
N GLN A 73 -5.49 3.92 2.21
CA GLN A 73 -5.83 5.34 2.26
C GLN A 73 -5.50 6.05 0.95
N THR A 74 -4.37 5.69 0.34
CA THR A 74 -3.92 6.31 -0.90
C THR A 74 -4.78 5.85 -2.07
N ALA A 75 -5.00 4.54 -2.22
CA ALA A 75 -5.80 3.94 -3.28
C ALA A 75 -7.27 4.36 -3.21
N ASP A 76 -7.85 4.43 -2.01
CA ASP A 76 -9.24 4.88 -1.80
C ASP A 76 -9.46 6.31 -2.30
N ARG A 77 -8.47 7.20 -2.09
CA ARG A 77 -8.52 8.57 -2.61
C ARG A 77 -8.63 8.58 -4.15
N TYR A 78 -7.79 7.80 -4.84
CA TYR A 78 -7.78 7.73 -6.30
C TYR A 78 -8.96 6.99 -6.93
N LEU A 79 -9.67 6.16 -6.16
CA LEU A 79 -10.87 5.46 -6.64
C LEU A 79 -12.13 6.34 -6.59
N HIS A 80 -12.07 7.49 -5.91
CA HIS A 80 -13.20 8.42 -5.76
C HIS A 80 -13.01 9.74 -6.52
N ASP A 81 -11.89 9.90 -7.25
CA ASP A 81 -11.66 10.97 -8.22
C ASP A 81 -12.03 10.50 -9.64
#